data_AF-A0A2M8E589-F1
#
_entry.id   AF-A0A2M8E589-F1
#
_cell.length_a   1.000
_cell.length_b   1.000
_cell.length_c   1.000
_cell.angle_alpha   90.00
_cell.angle_beta   90.00
_cell.angle_gamma   90.00
#
_symmetry.space_group_name_H-M   'P 1'
#
loop_
_entity.id
_entity.type
_entity.pdbx_description
1 polymer ?
#
loop_
_entity_poly.entity_id
_entity_poly.type
_entity_poly.pdbx_seq_one_letter_code
_entity_poly.pdbx_strand_id
1 'polypeptide(L)'
;AAERAAELLGDAVDATLFTQGAGEQGATQERRYLVLGGQIQSLTGWLGAFELAWQQTNPIDLDLCTRCNACLAACPEDAIGLDYQIDLAACQDHRACVKVCKVAGAIDFNRAPQSHTDTFDLVLDLRSAPAFSQHAKPQGYLHWDGRDLKALLAWRELVGEFEKPKFFAYKQKLCAHSRNEQVGCNACIDVCSASAISSDKHRQQIKVNPNLCVGCGTCSTVCPTGAISYAYPRASDQGVKFKTLLSTYQRSGGKDAVLLLHSQGKGAQLLGDLGRAAQLEKGQKDGTHGVPARVLPVSLWHTSSTGIDIWLTAVAYGAAQVWVLLTDEEAPQYAVALQEQMAVAQAILSGLGYAGEHFKLLQVRDARDLPALDRALQAAPAQAPAQHAGFAVQADKRVTLELALDHLMAQAPLANATAPRQSLLSGLT
;
A
#
# COMPACT_ATOMS: atom_id res chain seq x y z
N ALA A 1 15.82 21.53 13.21
CA ALA A 1 14.58 20.90 12.69
C ALA A 1 14.07 19.81 13.63
N ALA A 2 14.93 18.87 14.02
CA ALA A 2 14.60 17.79 14.95
C ALA A 2 14.04 18.26 16.29
N GLU A 3 14.67 19.26 16.94
CA GLU A 3 14.16 19.81 18.20
C GLU A 3 12.76 20.42 18.07
N ARG A 4 12.51 21.23 17.03
CA ARG A 4 11.17 21.76 16.74
C ARG A 4 10.15 20.65 16.53
N ALA A 5 10.54 19.56 15.87
CA ALA A 5 9.68 18.40 15.68
C ALA A 5 9.35 17.74 17.03
N ALA A 6 10.37 17.51 17.87
CA ALA A 6 10.19 16.95 19.21
C ALA A 6 9.30 17.84 20.10
N GLU A 7 9.45 19.17 20.01
CA GLU A 7 8.57 20.12 20.72
C GLU A 7 7.11 20.03 20.30
N LEU A 8 6.84 19.82 19.01
CA LEU A 8 5.47 19.64 18.50
C LEU A 8 4.85 18.31 18.96
N LEU A 9 5.69 17.29 19.19
CA LEU A 9 5.26 15.99 19.70
C LEU A 9 4.97 16.04 21.20
N GLY A 10 5.66 16.91 21.93
CA GLY A 10 5.49 17.09 23.37
C GLY A 10 5.78 15.80 24.14
N ASP A 11 5.08 15.59 25.25
CA ASP A 11 5.32 14.45 26.15
C ASP A 11 4.66 13.14 25.67
N ALA A 12 4.10 13.13 24.45
CA ALA A 12 3.47 11.95 23.88
C ALA A 12 4.48 10.86 23.48
N VAL A 13 5.74 11.25 23.23
CA VAL A 13 6.83 10.32 22.85
C VAL A 13 8.11 10.68 23.59
N ASP A 14 8.89 9.68 23.98
CA ASP A 14 10.25 9.89 24.46
C ASP A 14 11.20 10.03 23.27
N ALA A 15 11.67 11.26 23.03
CA ALA A 15 12.38 11.62 21.80
C ALA A 15 13.89 11.53 21.95
N THR A 16 14.51 10.64 21.16
CA THR A 16 15.94 10.68 20.85
C THR A 16 16.17 11.34 19.49
N LEU A 17 17.06 12.32 19.44
CA LEU A 17 17.42 13.01 18.21
C LEU A 17 18.65 12.35 17.58
N PHE A 18 18.69 12.30 16.25
CA PHE A 18 19.83 11.79 15.50
C PHE A 18 20.37 12.84 14.54
N THR A 19 21.65 13.17 14.65
CA THR A 19 22.36 14.07 13.71
C THR A 19 23.25 13.28 12.74
N GLN A 20 23.32 13.75 11.49
CA GLN A 20 24.20 13.15 10.47
C GLN A 20 25.55 13.86 10.34
N GLY A 21 25.83 14.88 11.17
CA GLY A 21 27.08 15.63 11.18
C GLY A 21 26.88 17.11 11.48
N ALA A 22 27.87 17.91 11.09
CA ALA A 22 27.82 19.37 11.21
C ALA A 22 26.68 19.94 10.35
N GLY A 23 25.77 20.69 10.97
CA GLY A 23 24.62 21.27 10.29
C GLY A 23 24.92 22.62 9.62
N GLU A 24 24.27 22.92 8.50
CA GLU A 24 24.37 24.23 7.83
C GLU A 24 23.66 25.37 8.58
N GLN A 25 22.75 25.02 9.50
CA GLN A 25 22.05 25.96 10.37
C GLN A 25 22.44 25.62 11.80
N GLY A 26 23.00 26.61 12.52
CA GLY A 26 23.47 26.47 13.90
C GLY A 26 22.39 25.91 14.84
N ALA A 27 22.30 24.58 14.89
CA ALA A 27 21.42 23.87 15.80
C ALA A 27 21.95 24.08 17.22
N THR A 28 21.05 24.35 18.16
CA THR A 28 21.41 24.65 19.55
C THR A 28 21.05 23.44 20.39
N GLN A 29 22.01 22.55 20.66
CA GLN A 29 21.72 21.36 21.46
C GLN A 29 21.56 21.69 22.95
N GLU A 30 20.40 22.22 23.33
CA GLU A 30 20.00 22.28 24.73
C GLU A 30 19.92 20.85 25.30
N ARG A 31 20.27 20.64 26.58
CA ARG A 31 20.27 19.31 27.24
C ARG A 31 18.86 18.76 27.52
N ARG A 32 17.94 18.99 26.60
CA ARG A 32 16.54 18.57 26.68
C ARG A 32 16.32 17.15 26.14
N TYR A 33 17.02 16.78 25.08
CA TYR A 33 16.91 15.47 24.43
C TYR A 33 18.25 14.75 24.40
N LEU A 34 18.20 13.42 24.39
CA LEU A 34 19.35 12.60 24.00
C LEU A 34 19.65 12.86 22.52
N VAL A 35 20.91 13.09 22.19
CA VAL A 35 21.34 13.33 20.81
C VAL A 35 22.42 12.33 20.45
N LEU A 36 22.09 11.45 19.51
CA LEU A 36 23.03 10.54 18.87
C LEU A 36 23.54 11.17 17.58
N GLY A 37 24.74 10.76 17.14
CA GLY A 37 25.36 11.33 15.95
C GLY A 37 26.22 10.33 15.19
N GLY A 38 26.17 10.40 13.86
CA GLY A 38 27.07 9.65 13.01
C GLY A 38 26.49 9.32 11.64
N GLN A 39 27.14 8.40 10.96
CA GLN A 39 26.71 7.90 9.65
C GLN A 39 25.79 6.69 9.83
N ILE A 40 24.53 6.84 9.44
CA ILE A 40 23.55 5.74 9.42
C ILE A 40 24.03 4.66 8.45
N GLN A 41 24.14 3.41 8.93
CA GLN A 41 24.50 2.23 8.14
C GLN A 41 23.25 1.50 7.66
N SER A 42 22.26 1.32 8.55
CA SER A 42 20.97 0.73 8.20
C SER A 42 19.86 1.21 9.13
N LEU A 43 18.66 1.31 8.58
CA LEU A 43 17.44 1.48 9.34
C LEU A 43 16.44 0.45 8.82
N THR A 44 16.01 -0.47 9.67
CA THR A 44 15.05 -1.53 9.32
C THR A 44 14.01 -1.68 10.42
N GLY A 45 12.94 -2.41 10.14
CA GLY A 45 11.92 -2.74 11.14
C GLY A 45 10.54 -2.16 10.81
N TRP A 46 9.73 -2.05 11.85
CA TRP A 46 8.32 -1.68 11.81
C TRP A 46 7.88 -1.16 13.18
N LEU A 47 6.63 -0.70 13.30
CA LEU A 47 6.04 -0.16 14.52
C LEU A 47 6.36 -1.02 15.76
N GLY A 48 7.03 -0.42 16.75
CA GLY A 48 7.45 -1.06 18.00
C GLY A 48 8.75 -1.87 17.91
N ALA A 49 9.42 -1.89 16.76
CA ALA A 49 10.62 -2.72 16.54
C ALA A 49 11.46 -2.20 15.35
N PHE A 50 11.78 -0.90 15.31
CA PHE A 50 12.82 -0.39 14.42
C PHE A 50 14.20 -0.67 15.01
N GLU A 51 15.14 -1.04 14.15
CA GLU A 51 16.56 -1.19 14.48
C GLU A 51 17.35 -0.19 13.64
N LEU A 52 18.08 0.69 14.31
CA LEU A 52 18.99 1.65 13.71
C LEU A 52 20.42 1.21 13.99
N ALA A 53 21.20 1.00 12.95
CA ALA A 53 22.64 0.81 13.04
C ALA A 53 23.35 2.02 12.44
N TRP A 54 24.35 2.54 13.15
CA TRP A 54 25.14 3.68 12.71
C TRP A 54 26.61 3.53 13.10
N GLN A 55 27.43 4.35 12.48
CA GLN A 55 28.84 4.47 12.80
C GLN A 55 29.12 5.89 13.29
N GLN A 56 29.61 6.01 14.51
CA GLN A 56 30.07 7.27 15.06
C GLN A 56 31.43 7.60 14.43
N THR A 57 31.45 8.64 13.60
CA THR A 57 32.62 9.06 12.81
C THR A 57 33.12 10.44 13.20
N ASN A 58 32.31 11.25 13.89
CA ASN A 58 32.74 12.57 14.33
C ASN A 58 33.74 12.46 15.48
N PRO A 59 34.83 13.25 15.49
CA PRO A 59 35.78 13.27 16.60
C PRO A 59 35.16 13.71 17.93
N ILE A 60 34.06 14.46 17.92
CA ILE A 60 33.31 14.81 19.14
C ILE A 60 32.37 13.67 19.52
N ASP A 61 32.56 13.12 20.73
CA ASP A 61 31.59 12.27 21.39
C ASP A 61 30.46 13.10 22.02
N LEU A 62 29.22 12.91 21.57
CA LEU A 62 28.09 13.65 22.13
C LEU A 62 27.68 13.15 23.52
N ASP A 63 27.99 11.90 23.89
CA ASP A 63 27.70 11.35 25.22
C ASP A 63 28.67 11.91 26.27
N LEU A 64 29.93 12.14 25.88
CA LEU A 64 30.93 12.76 26.76
C LEU A 64 30.90 14.30 26.73
N CYS A 65 30.29 14.90 25.70
CA CYS A 65 30.31 16.34 25.52
C CYS A 65 29.55 17.07 26.64
N THR A 66 30.26 17.94 27.36
CA THR A 66 29.65 18.76 28.41
C THR A 66 28.90 19.98 27.89
N ARG A 67 28.98 20.27 26.58
CA ARG A 67 28.34 21.42 25.92
C ARG A 67 28.75 22.77 26.53
N CYS A 68 30.03 22.92 26.86
CA CYS A 68 30.57 24.12 27.54
C CYS A 68 30.98 25.26 26.60
N ASN A 69 30.81 25.10 25.27
CA ASN A 69 31.21 26.04 24.23
C ASN A 69 32.72 26.35 24.11
N ALA A 70 33.59 25.73 24.91
CA ALA A 70 35.02 26.01 24.87
C ALA A 70 35.67 25.63 23.52
N CYS A 71 35.22 24.53 22.90
CA CYS A 71 35.74 24.10 21.59
C CYS A 71 35.33 25.03 20.44
N LEU A 72 34.12 25.61 20.49
CA LEU A 72 33.63 26.60 19.53
C LEU A 72 34.53 27.84 19.58
N ALA A 73 34.71 28.41 20.78
CA ALA A 73 35.55 29.61 20.96
C ALA A 73 37.03 29.39 20.61
N ALA A 74 37.50 28.14 20.62
CA ALA A 74 38.89 27.79 20.31
C ALA A 74 39.14 27.45 18.84
N CYS A 75 38.10 27.33 18.00
CA CYS A 75 38.22 26.96 16.59
C CYS A 75 38.30 28.24 15.73
N PRO A 76 39.45 28.57 15.12
CA PRO A 76 39.60 29.78 14.32
C PRO A 76 38.91 29.73 12.97
N GLU A 77 38.54 28.54 12.48
CA GLU A 77 37.80 28.36 11.22
C GLU A 77 36.28 28.25 11.41
N ASP A 78 35.77 28.40 12.63
CA ASP A 78 34.36 28.18 12.97
C ASP A 78 33.84 26.79 12.52
N ALA A 79 34.73 25.80 12.43
CA ALA A 79 34.42 24.44 11.98
C ALA A 79 33.63 23.61 13.00
N ILE A 80 33.24 24.19 14.13
CA ILE A 80 32.42 23.54 15.17
C ILE A 80 31.26 24.47 15.49
N GLY A 81 30.04 23.99 15.26
CA GLY A 81 28.81 24.72 15.60
C GLY A 81 28.25 24.36 16.98
N LEU A 82 27.09 24.93 17.31
CA LEU A 82 26.33 24.65 18.55
C LEU A 82 25.64 23.26 18.55
N ASP A 83 25.79 22.54 17.45
CA ASP A 83 25.48 21.12 17.30
C ASP A 83 26.63 20.22 17.79
N TYR A 84 27.77 20.81 18.17
CA TYR A 84 28.94 20.11 18.70
C TYR A 84 29.39 18.96 17.80
N GLN A 85 29.34 19.16 16.49
CA GLN A 85 29.99 18.30 15.50
C GLN A 85 31.05 19.12 14.78
N ILE A 86 32.19 18.48 14.47
CA ILE A 86 33.23 19.10 13.64
C ILE A 86 32.86 18.92 12.17
N ASP A 87 32.83 20.03 11.42
CA ASP A 87 32.91 20.02 9.96
C ASP A 87 34.36 19.71 9.54
N LEU A 88 34.58 18.48 9.10
CA LEU A 88 35.90 18.03 8.65
C LEU A 88 36.34 18.66 7.33
N ALA A 89 35.43 19.26 6.55
CA ALA A 89 35.79 19.98 5.34
C ALA A 89 36.32 21.40 5.66
N ALA A 90 35.85 22.01 6.74
CA ALA A 90 36.30 23.32 7.21
C ALA A 90 37.52 23.25 8.17
N CYS A 91 37.67 22.15 8.91
CA CYS A 91 38.71 21.97 9.92
C CYS A 91 40.14 21.86 9.33
N GLN A 92 41.06 22.72 9.78
CA GLN A 92 42.47 22.72 9.32
C GLN A 92 43.46 22.07 10.30
N ASP A 93 43.01 21.15 11.17
CA ASP A 93 43.89 20.34 12.04
C ASP A 93 44.76 21.16 13.03
N HIS A 94 44.27 22.32 13.50
CA HIS A 94 44.98 23.11 14.52
C HIS A 94 44.86 22.51 15.94
N ARG A 95 43.87 21.61 16.17
CA ARG A 95 43.62 20.83 17.40
C ARG A 95 43.47 21.62 18.71
N ALA A 96 43.18 22.92 18.65
CA ALA A 96 42.93 23.72 19.85
C ALA A 96 41.69 23.25 20.62
N CYS A 97 40.66 22.75 19.91
CA CYS A 97 39.46 22.16 20.49
C CYS A 97 39.77 20.96 21.41
N VAL A 98 40.75 20.12 21.06
CA VAL A 98 41.21 18.99 21.90
C VAL A 98 41.83 19.50 23.20
N LYS A 99 42.65 20.55 23.12
CA LYS A 99 43.35 21.12 24.29
C LYS A 99 42.37 21.68 25.32
N VAL A 100 41.30 22.33 24.87
CA VAL A 100 40.27 22.90 25.77
C VAL A 100 39.27 21.84 26.28
N CYS A 101 39.13 20.70 25.59
CA CYS A 101 38.23 19.61 25.98
C CYS A 101 38.88 18.56 26.91
N LYS A 102 40.12 18.77 27.37
CA LYS A 102 40.90 17.75 28.13
C LYS A 102 40.20 17.11 29.33
N VAL A 103 39.38 17.87 30.06
CA VAL A 103 38.70 17.38 31.26
C VAL A 103 37.55 16.43 30.90
N ALA A 104 36.75 16.80 29.89
CA ALA A 104 35.65 15.97 29.42
C ALA A 104 36.13 14.80 28.55
N GLY A 105 37.25 14.99 27.82
CA GLY A 105 37.80 13.99 26.92
C GLY A 105 36.91 13.69 25.71
N ALA A 106 35.94 14.56 25.40
CA ALA A 106 34.94 14.28 24.38
C ALA A 106 35.51 14.31 22.95
N ILE A 107 36.56 15.11 22.69
CA ILE A 107 37.11 15.32 21.34
C ILE A 107 38.39 14.49 21.15
N ASP A 108 38.35 13.52 20.24
CA ASP A 108 39.48 12.69 19.84
C ASP A 108 39.47 12.39 18.33
N PHE A 109 40.45 12.92 17.61
CA PHE A 109 40.61 12.71 16.16
C PHE A 109 41.26 11.37 15.80
N ASN A 110 41.85 10.68 16.77
CA ASN A 110 42.43 9.35 16.56
C ASN A 110 41.44 8.23 16.90
N ARG A 111 40.23 8.57 17.35
CA ARG A 111 39.20 7.59 17.66
C ARG A 111 38.82 6.84 16.40
N ALA A 112 39.03 5.53 16.41
CA ALA A 112 38.52 4.68 15.34
C ALA A 112 36.99 4.76 15.31
N PRO A 113 36.37 4.79 14.11
CA PRO A 113 34.92 4.80 14.00
C PRO A 113 34.27 3.65 14.77
N GLN A 114 33.29 3.96 15.61
CA GLN A 114 32.61 2.98 16.47
C GLN A 114 31.24 2.63 15.89
N SER A 115 30.92 1.35 15.85
CA SER A 115 29.62 0.86 15.37
C SER A 115 28.66 0.68 16.53
N HIS A 116 27.44 1.17 16.36
CA HIS A 116 26.38 1.12 17.35
C HIS A 116 25.10 0.58 16.71
N THR A 117 24.24 0.03 17.56
CA THR A 117 22.89 -0.39 17.19
C THR A 117 21.96 -0.11 18.35
N ASP A 118 20.78 0.38 18.05
CA ASP A 118 19.74 0.64 19.04
C ASP A 118 18.35 0.45 18.42
N THR A 119 17.34 0.31 19.27
CA THR A 119 15.96 0.02 18.88
C THR A 119 15.01 1.16 19.23
N PHE A 120 14.05 1.41 18.35
CA PHE A 120 13.06 2.47 18.51
C PHE A 120 11.66 1.97 18.13
N ASP A 121 10.64 2.46 18.82
CA ASP A 121 9.25 2.09 18.51
C ASP A 121 8.72 2.82 17.26
N LEU A 122 9.14 4.07 17.11
CA LEU A 122 8.71 4.97 16.05
C LEU A 122 9.92 5.69 15.45
N VAL A 123 9.82 6.02 14.17
CA VAL A 123 10.86 6.79 13.46
C VAL A 123 10.25 7.97 12.73
N LEU A 124 10.67 9.17 13.11
CA LEU A 124 10.41 10.40 12.38
C LEU A 124 11.65 10.76 11.56
N ASP A 125 11.58 10.55 10.25
CA ASP A 125 12.65 10.83 9.31
C ASP A 125 12.55 12.24 8.75
N LEU A 126 13.57 13.06 9.03
CA LEU A 126 13.67 14.46 8.60
C LEU A 126 14.65 14.68 7.46
N ARG A 127 15.18 13.60 6.86
CA ARG A 127 16.10 13.68 5.73
C ARG A 127 15.42 14.26 4.49
N SER A 128 16.20 14.73 3.53
CA SER A 128 15.68 15.18 2.23
C SER A 128 15.03 14.05 1.43
N ALA A 129 15.53 12.82 1.59
CA ALA A 129 14.98 11.60 1.00
C ALA A 129 14.65 10.58 2.10
N PRO A 130 13.54 9.83 1.98
CA PRO A 130 13.13 8.84 2.98
C PRO A 130 14.09 7.65 3.04
N ALA A 131 14.29 7.07 4.22
CA ALA A 131 15.04 5.81 4.42
C ALA A 131 14.50 4.65 3.60
N PHE A 132 13.18 4.57 3.55
CA PHE A 132 12.46 3.46 2.94
C PHE A 132 12.05 3.87 1.54
N SER A 133 12.35 3.05 0.55
CA SER A 133 12.01 3.32 -0.86
C SER A 133 10.67 2.71 -1.27
N GLN A 134 10.17 1.71 -0.54
CA GLN A 134 8.90 1.06 -0.86
C GLN A 134 7.72 2.04 -0.75
N HIS A 135 6.67 1.83 -1.54
CA HIS A 135 5.51 2.74 -1.58
C HIS A 135 4.77 2.75 -0.24
N ALA A 136 4.42 1.57 0.27
CA ALA A 136 3.83 1.43 1.60
C ALA A 136 4.96 1.35 2.64
N LYS A 137 5.23 2.47 3.31
CA LYS A 137 6.25 2.55 4.36
C LYS A 137 5.88 1.65 5.55
N PRO A 138 6.87 1.17 6.33
CA PRO A 138 6.57 0.46 7.57
C PRO A 138 5.67 1.31 8.48
N GLN A 139 4.70 0.68 9.13
CA GLN A 139 3.90 1.35 10.16
C GLN A 139 4.85 1.88 11.24
N GLY A 140 4.58 3.05 11.81
CA GLY A 140 5.47 3.70 12.79
C GLY A 140 6.63 4.52 12.20
N TYR A 141 6.86 4.44 10.88
CA TYR A 141 7.78 5.34 10.19
C TYR A 141 7.02 6.49 9.51
N LEU A 142 7.49 7.72 9.71
CA LEU A 142 7.02 8.91 9.00
C LEU A 142 8.20 9.68 8.42
N HIS A 143 8.18 9.94 7.11
CA HIS A 143 9.06 10.93 6.50
C HIS A 143 8.35 12.29 6.53
N TRP A 144 8.97 13.30 7.16
CA TRP A 144 8.33 14.58 7.41
C TRP A 144 9.20 15.75 6.94
N ASP A 145 8.64 16.58 6.07
CA ASP A 145 9.29 17.76 5.48
C ASP A 145 9.17 19.03 6.34
N GLY A 146 8.57 18.92 7.53
CA GLY A 146 8.32 20.04 8.43
C GLY A 146 7.01 20.80 8.21
N ARG A 147 6.15 20.38 7.25
CA ARG A 147 4.95 21.13 6.87
C ARG A 147 3.65 20.39 7.15
N ASP A 148 3.59 19.09 6.91
CA ASP A 148 2.36 18.32 7.09
C ASP A 148 2.12 17.98 8.57
N LEU A 149 1.47 18.90 9.29
CA LEU A 149 1.11 18.70 10.70
C LEU A 149 0.07 17.59 10.89
N LYS A 150 -0.78 17.31 9.90
CA LYS A 150 -1.79 16.26 10.02
C LYS A 150 -1.11 14.89 10.07
N ALA A 151 -0.14 14.65 9.19
CA ALA A 151 0.65 13.43 9.21
C ALA A 151 1.45 13.27 10.52
N LEU A 152 2.08 14.36 10.99
CA LEU A 152 2.82 14.34 12.26
C LEU A 152 1.92 14.00 13.46
N LEU A 153 0.75 14.62 13.55
CA LEU A 153 -0.21 14.35 14.61
C LEU A 153 -0.74 12.90 14.54
N ALA A 154 -1.08 12.41 13.35
CA ALA A 154 -1.52 11.01 13.20
C ALA A 154 -0.43 10.01 13.58
N TRP A 155 0.83 10.31 13.27
CA TRP A 155 1.97 9.49 13.69
C TRP A 155 2.19 9.53 15.21
N ARG A 156 1.99 10.69 15.85
CA ARG A 156 2.09 10.85 17.31
C ARG A 156 1.07 9.98 18.07
N GLU A 157 -0.09 9.71 17.48
CA GLU A 157 -1.11 8.84 18.09
C GLU A 157 -0.77 7.33 17.99
N LEU A 158 0.39 6.95 17.42
CA LEU A 158 0.86 5.56 17.36
C LEU A 158 1.53 5.09 18.67
N VAL A 159 0.94 5.45 19.81
CA VAL A 159 1.40 5.07 21.15
C VAL A 159 0.35 4.20 21.83
N GLY A 160 0.74 2.99 22.24
CA GLY A 160 -0.13 2.04 22.92
C GLY A 160 0.00 0.62 22.38
N GLU A 161 -1.02 -0.20 22.63
CA GLU A 161 -1.10 -1.57 22.15
C GLU A 161 -1.93 -1.64 20.87
N PHE A 162 -1.43 -2.38 19.88
CA PHE A 162 -2.05 -2.49 18.56
C PHE A 162 -2.30 -3.95 18.21
N GLU A 163 -3.52 -4.24 17.77
CA GLU A 163 -3.85 -5.51 17.14
C GLU A 163 -3.94 -5.31 15.62
N LYS A 164 -3.23 -6.15 14.86
CA LYS A 164 -3.32 -6.16 13.40
C LYS A 164 -3.77 -7.53 12.91
N PRO A 165 -4.88 -7.61 12.15
CA PRO A 165 -5.29 -8.85 11.51
C PRO A 165 -4.17 -9.39 10.60
N LYS A 166 -4.02 -10.71 10.59
CA LYS A 166 -3.20 -11.36 9.58
C LYS A 166 -3.97 -11.39 8.26
N PHE A 167 -3.68 -10.46 7.37
CA PHE A 167 -4.40 -10.26 6.10
C PHE A 167 -4.23 -11.39 5.06
N PHE A 168 -3.36 -12.37 5.29
CA PHE A 168 -3.05 -13.41 4.33
C PHE A 168 -3.08 -14.80 4.95
N ALA A 169 -3.50 -15.78 4.15
CA ALA A 169 -3.27 -17.19 4.40
C ALA A 169 -2.38 -17.76 3.30
N TYR A 170 -1.36 -18.54 3.68
CA TYR A 170 -0.39 -19.12 2.74
C TYR A 170 -0.40 -20.64 2.83
N LYS A 171 -0.60 -21.30 1.68
CA LYS A 171 -0.57 -22.75 1.50
C LYS A 171 0.64 -23.12 0.62
N GLN A 172 1.77 -23.42 1.25
CA GLN A 172 3.03 -23.75 0.57
C GLN A 172 2.88 -24.82 -0.51
N LYS A 173 2.09 -25.88 -0.26
CA LYS A 173 1.88 -26.99 -1.21
C LYS A 173 1.29 -26.57 -2.57
N LEU A 174 0.65 -25.41 -2.65
CA LEU A 174 0.10 -24.86 -3.89
C LEU A 174 1.05 -23.85 -4.56
N CYS A 175 2.14 -23.47 -3.90
CA CYS A 175 2.99 -22.40 -4.33
C CYS A 175 3.87 -22.84 -5.51
N ALA A 176 3.84 -22.06 -6.59
CA ALA A 176 4.72 -22.24 -7.75
C ALA A 176 6.03 -21.43 -7.61
N HIS A 177 6.26 -20.78 -6.47
CA HIS A 177 7.51 -20.09 -6.20
C HIS A 177 8.58 -21.11 -5.86
N SER A 178 9.71 -21.06 -6.58
CA SER A 178 10.91 -21.88 -6.38
C SER A 178 10.61 -23.36 -6.07
N ARG A 179 10.61 -24.23 -7.09
CA ARG A 179 10.53 -25.68 -6.88
C ARG A 179 11.76 -26.33 -7.50
N ASN A 180 12.42 -27.22 -6.76
CA ASN A 180 13.64 -27.90 -7.20
C ASN A 180 14.73 -26.93 -7.70
N GLU A 181 14.95 -25.83 -6.98
CA GLU A 181 15.97 -24.79 -7.29
C GLU A 181 15.75 -24.05 -8.61
N GLN A 182 14.65 -24.28 -9.32
CA GLN A 182 14.26 -23.51 -10.49
C GLN A 182 13.44 -22.28 -10.09
N VAL A 183 13.80 -21.12 -10.64
CA VAL A 183 13.02 -19.89 -10.47
C VAL A 183 11.64 -20.08 -11.11
N GLY A 184 10.62 -20.22 -10.26
CA GLY A 184 9.21 -20.27 -10.64
C GLY A 184 8.56 -18.89 -10.61
N CYS A 185 7.34 -18.82 -10.04
CA CYS A 185 6.56 -17.58 -9.97
C CYS A 185 7.06 -16.61 -8.88
N ASN A 186 7.18 -15.31 -9.20
CA ASN A 186 7.52 -14.23 -8.26
C ASN A 186 6.46 -13.13 -8.12
N ALA A 187 5.31 -13.25 -8.79
CA ALA A 187 4.30 -12.19 -8.90
C ALA A 187 3.90 -11.54 -7.55
N CYS A 188 3.77 -12.34 -6.48
CA CYS A 188 3.42 -11.80 -5.16
C CYS A 188 4.55 -10.99 -4.49
N ILE A 189 5.82 -11.34 -4.75
CA ILE A 189 7.00 -10.61 -4.27
C ILE A 189 7.06 -9.27 -5.01
N ASP A 190 7.01 -9.33 -6.34
CA ASP A 190 7.20 -8.17 -7.22
C ASP A 190 6.11 -7.12 -7.03
N VAL A 191 4.86 -7.56 -6.78
CA VAL A 191 3.74 -6.63 -6.58
C VAL A 191 3.68 -6.05 -5.14
N CYS A 192 4.47 -6.55 -4.19
CA CYS A 192 4.33 -6.16 -2.79
C CYS A 192 4.86 -4.74 -2.52
N SER A 193 3.96 -3.75 -2.45
CA SER A 193 4.31 -2.35 -2.17
C SER A 193 4.95 -2.08 -0.82
N ALA A 194 4.84 -3.03 0.13
CA ALA A 194 5.39 -2.93 1.48
C ALA A 194 6.70 -3.73 1.65
N SER A 195 7.16 -4.40 0.58
CA SER A 195 8.31 -5.33 0.64
C SER A 195 8.18 -6.37 1.76
N ALA A 196 6.94 -6.75 2.08
CA ALA A 196 6.62 -7.69 3.15
C ALA A 196 6.82 -9.15 2.73
N ILE A 197 6.97 -9.43 1.44
CA ILE A 197 7.11 -10.79 0.89
C ILE A 197 8.52 -10.96 0.33
N SER A 198 9.21 -12.01 0.74
CA SER A 198 10.53 -12.39 0.25
C SER A 198 10.60 -13.86 -0.14
N SER A 199 11.61 -14.21 -0.92
CA SER A 199 11.93 -15.60 -1.28
C SER A 199 12.74 -16.25 -0.16
N ASP A 200 12.32 -17.43 0.30
CA ASP A 200 13.14 -18.35 1.10
C ASP A 200 13.52 -19.54 0.20
N LYS A 201 14.63 -19.37 -0.52
CA LYS A 201 15.16 -20.37 -1.45
C LYS A 201 15.57 -21.66 -0.74
N HIS A 202 16.07 -21.58 0.50
CA HIS A 202 16.46 -22.78 1.25
C HIS A 202 15.26 -23.67 1.55
N ARG A 203 14.10 -23.07 1.83
CA ARG A 203 12.85 -23.79 2.11
C ARG A 203 11.92 -23.91 0.90
N GLN A 204 12.34 -23.44 -0.28
CA GLN A 204 11.56 -23.47 -1.52
C GLN A 204 10.13 -22.92 -1.29
N GLN A 205 10.05 -21.74 -0.66
CA GLN A 205 8.79 -21.08 -0.32
C GLN A 205 8.95 -19.56 -0.30
N ILE A 206 7.84 -18.84 -0.21
CA ILE A 206 7.87 -17.42 0.16
C ILE A 206 7.83 -17.28 1.69
N LYS A 207 8.35 -16.17 2.19
CA LYS A 207 8.17 -15.69 3.56
C LYS A 207 7.41 -14.38 3.51
N VAL A 208 6.37 -14.26 4.34
CA VAL A 208 5.60 -13.02 4.46
C VAL A 208 5.79 -12.49 5.88
N ASN A 209 6.30 -11.28 6.02
CA ASN A 209 6.37 -10.56 7.29
C ASN A 209 5.00 -9.91 7.58
N PRO A 210 4.23 -10.40 8.56
CA PRO A 210 2.92 -9.83 8.89
C PRO A 210 3.03 -8.40 9.43
N ASN A 211 4.15 -8.01 10.05
CA ASN A 211 4.33 -6.69 10.63
C ASN A 211 4.54 -5.62 9.55
N LEU A 212 5.19 -5.97 8.43
CA LEU A 212 5.27 -5.10 7.25
C LEU A 212 4.02 -5.18 6.36
N CYS A 213 3.27 -6.27 6.40
CA CYS A 213 2.07 -6.41 5.59
C CYS A 213 1.03 -5.34 5.94
N VAL A 214 0.67 -4.52 4.95
CA VAL A 214 -0.36 -3.46 5.07
C VAL A 214 -1.77 -3.93 4.66
N GLY A 215 -1.92 -5.20 4.26
CA GLY A 215 -3.22 -5.76 3.96
C GLY A 215 -3.86 -5.31 2.64
N CYS A 216 -3.08 -4.96 1.62
CA CYS A 216 -3.61 -4.54 0.31
C CYS A 216 -4.35 -5.66 -0.48
N GLY A 217 -3.98 -6.93 -0.26
CA GLY A 217 -4.57 -8.07 -0.94
C GLY A 217 -4.08 -8.34 -2.38
N THR A 218 -3.27 -7.46 -2.99
CA THR A 218 -2.80 -7.65 -4.38
C THR A 218 -2.06 -8.96 -4.60
N CYS A 219 -1.32 -9.47 -3.59
CA CYS A 219 -0.65 -10.76 -3.65
C CYS A 219 -1.61 -11.94 -3.88
N SER A 220 -2.81 -11.90 -3.29
CA SER A 220 -3.89 -12.87 -3.52
C SER A 220 -4.45 -12.73 -4.93
N THR A 221 -4.63 -11.49 -5.39
CA THR A 221 -5.13 -11.16 -6.73
C THR A 221 -4.21 -11.73 -7.82
N VAL A 222 -2.90 -11.50 -7.74
CA VAL A 222 -1.93 -11.97 -8.74
C VAL A 222 -1.54 -13.43 -8.59
N CYS A 223 -1.84 -14.11 -7.48
CA CYS A 223 -1.45 -15.51 -7.30
C CYS A 223 -2.29 -16.42 -8.20
N PRO A 224 -1.70 -17.08 -9.24
CA PRO A 224 -2.47 -17.90 -10.16
C PRO A 224 -2.85 -19.25 -9.53
N THR A 225 -2.06 -19.74 -8.59
CA THR A 225 -2.29 -21.06 -7.97
C THR A 225 -3.22 -21.02 -6.76
N GLY A 226 -3.59 -19.84 -6.26
CA GLY A 226 -4.31 -19.70 -5.00
C GLY A 226 -3.47 -20.06 -3.77
N ALA A 227 -2.14 -20.10 -3.90
CA ALA A 227 -1.24 -20.41 -2.78
C ALA A 227 -1.26 -19.35 -1.68
N ILE A 228 -1.51 -18.09 -2.03
CA ILE A 228 -1.78 -17.02 -1.07
C ILE A 228 -3.20 -16.52 -1.30
N SER A 229 -3.97 -16.41 -0.22
CA SER A 229 -5.34 -15.88 -0.24
C SER A 229 -5.51 -14.73 0.75
N TYR A 230 -6.44 -13.84 0.46
CA TYR A 230 -6.78 -12.73 1.33
C TYR A 230 -7.68 -13.21 2.48
N ALA A 231 -7.15 -13.12 3.71
CA ALA A 231 -7.77 -13.73 4.88
C ALA A 231 -8.73 -12.77 5.60
N TYR A 232 -8.59 -11.46 5.40
CA TYR A 232 -9.45 -10.46 6.02
C TYR A 232 -9.55 -9.19 5.17
N PRO A 233 -10.76 -8.79 4.73
CA PRO A 233 -11.98 -9.60 4.66
C PRO A 233 -11.82 -10.86 3.79
N ARG A 234 -12.58 -11.92 4.05
CA ARG A 234 -12.47 -13.16 3.26
C ARG A 234 -13.18 -13.01 1.92
N ALA A 235 -12.72 -13.76 0.92
CA ALA A 235 -13.38 -13.89 -0.39
C ALA A 235 -14.87 -14.24 -0.26
N SER A 236 -15.22 -15.18 0.63
CA SER A 236 -16.60 -15.59 0.90
C SER A 236 -17.48 -14.44 1.41
N ASP A 237 -16.91 -13.54 2.22
CA ASP A 237 -17.63 -12.38 2.75
C ASP A 237 -17.97 -11.39 1.62
N GLN A 238 -17.04 -11.18 0.68
CA GLN A 238 -17.29 -10.40 -0.53
C GLN A 238 -18.33 -11.07 -1.44
N GLY A 239 -18.27 -12.39 -1.58
CA GLY A 239 -19.27 -13.16 -2.34
C GLY A 239 -20.69 -12.95 -1.81
N VAL A 240 -20.89 -13.05 -0.49
CA VAL A 240 -22.19 -12.78 0.15
C VAL A 240 -22.63 -11.34 -0.09
N LYS A 241 -21.73 -10.37 0.08
CA LYS A 241 -22.00 -8.94 -0.16
C LYS A 241 -22.48 -8.71 -1.60
N PHE A 242 -21.75 -9.23 -2.59
CA PHE A 242 -22.04 -9.03 -4.01
C PHE A 242 -23.34 -9.72 -4.42
N LYS A 243 -23.53 -10.97 -4.00
CA LYS A 243 -24.77 -11.71 -4.27
C LYS A 243 -25.99 -11.00 -3.69
N THR A 244 -25.89 -10.52 -2.45
CA THR A 244 -26.99 -9.81 -1.79
C THR A 244 -27.32 -8.50 -2.50
N LEU A 245 -26.29 -7.72 -2.85
CA LEU A 245 -26.44 -6.45 -3.53
C LEU A 245 -27.08 -6.61 -4.91
N LEU A 246 -26.53 -7.51 -5.74
CA LEU A 246 -27.00 -7.75 -7.11
C LEU A 246 -28.41 -8.35 -7.13
N SER A 247 -28.69 -9.36 -6.30
CA SER A 247 -30.02 -9.97 -6.24
C SER A 247 -31.08 -9.01 -5.71
N THR A 248 -30.73 -8.10 -4.81
CA THR A 248 -31.67 -7.07 -4.30
C THR A 248 -31.94 -6.00 -5.34
N TYR A 249 -30.90 -5.53 -6.04
CA TYR A 249 -31.04 -4.59 -7.14
C TYR A 249 -31.95 -5.15 -8.24
N GLN A 250 -31.71 -6.40 -8.65
CA GLN A 250 -32.53 -7.08 -9.66
C GLN A 250 -33.98 -7.27 -9.21
N ARG A 251 -34.23 -7.74 -7.97
CA ARG A 251 -35.59 -7.90 -7.43
C ARG A 251 -36.37 -6.59 -7.39
N SER A 252 -35.67 -5.47 -7.35
CA SER A 252 -36.25 -4.12 -7.41
C SER A 252 -36.49 -3.62 -8.85
N GLY A 253 -36.29 -4.48 -9.86
CA GLY A 253 -36.45 -4.13 -11.28
C GLY A 253 -35.20 -3.53 -11.92
N GLY A 254 -34.09 -3.44 -11.19
CA GLY A 254 -32.81 -2.98 -11.71
C GLY A 254 -32.27 -3.87 -12.82
N LYS A 255 -31.59 -3.28 -13.80
CA LYS A 255 -30.99 -3.96 -14.95
C LYS A 255 -29.55 -3.53 -15.14
N ASP A 256 -28.78 -4.40 -15.78
CA ASP A 256 -27.42 -4.12 -16.22
C ASP A 256 -26.50 -3.59 -15.11
N ALA A 257 -26.58 -4.18 -13.92
CA ALA A 257 -25.86 -3.71 -12.74
C ALA A 257 -24.35 -3.63 -12.99
N VAL A 258 -23.72 -2.59 -12.47
CA VAL A 258 -22.27 -2.41 -12.44
C VAL A 258 -21.82 -2.39 -11.00
N LEU A 259 -20.86 -3.24 -10.62
CA LEU A 259 -20.19 -3.10 -9.33
C LEU A 259 -19.03 -2.12 -9.49
N LEU A 260 -19.10 -0.98 -8.79
CA LEU A 260 -18.00 0.00 -8.75
C LEU A 260 -17.23 -0.18 -7.45
N LEU A 261 -16.11 -0.90 -7.51
CA LEU A 261 -15.26 -1.21 -6.39
C LEU A 261 -14.33 -0.02 -6.09
N HIS A 262 -14.27 0.47 -4.86
CA HIS A 262 -13.46 1.65 -4.50
C HIS A 262 -12.89 1.56 -3.07
N SER A 263 -11.86 2.38 -2.77
CA SER A 263 -11.29 2.49 -1.41
C SER A 263 -12.28 3.17 -0.45
N GLN A 264 -12.17 2.86 0.84
CA GLN A 264 -12.96 3.55 1.89
C GLN A 264 -12.53 5.01 2.10
N GLY A 265 -11.32 5.36 1.69
CA GLY A 265 -10.76 6.71 1.78
C GLY A 265 -11.08 7.55 0.54
N LYS A 266 -10.05 7.84 -0.26
CA LYS A 266 -10.13 8.77 -1.40
C LYS A 266 -11.16 8.35 -2.45
N GLY A 267 -11.33 7.06 -2.71
CA GLY A 267 -12.33 6.56 -3.64
C GLY A 267 -13.75 6.96 -3.22
N ALA A 268 -14.10 6.77 -1.95
CA ALA A 268 -15.39 7.19 -1.41
C ALA A 268 -15.56 8.73 -1.45
N GLN A 269 -14.49 9.47 -1.13
CA GLN A 269 -14.49 10.93 -1.23
C GLN A 269 -14.78 11.40 -2.66
N LEU A 270 -14.09 10.85 -3.66
CA LEU A 270 -14.25 11.23 -5.07
C LEU A 270 -15.67 10.96 -5.60
N LEU A 271 -16.30 9.85 -5.17
CA LEU A 271 -17.71 9.59 -5.52
C LEU A 271 -18.65 10.62 -4.87
N GLY A 272 -18.35 11.04 -3.65
CA GLY A 272 -19.05 12.15 -2.99
C GLY A 272 -18.85 13.49 -3.72
N ASP A 273 -17.63 13.76 -4.19
CA ASP A 273 -17.29 14.97 -4.95
C ASP A 273 -18.03 14.98 -6.30
N LEU A 274 -18.05 13.84 -7.00
CA LEU A 274 -18.81 13.64 -8.24
C LEU A 274 -20.31 13.91 -8.03
N GLY A 275 -20.89 13.38 -6.95
CA GLY A 275 -22.29 13.62 -6.61
C GLY A 275 -22.60 15.09 -6.32
N ARG A 276 -21.68 15.81 -5.63
CA ARG A 276 -21.83 17.25 -5.40
C ARG A 276 -21.72 18.06 -6.69
N ALA A 277 -20.78 17.71 -7.57
CA ALA A 277 -20.66 18.34 -8.89
C ALA A 277 -21.95 18.18 -9.71
N ALA A 278 -22.50 16.96 -9.77
CA ALA A 278 -23.77 16.69 -10.46
C ALA A 278 -24.95 17.51 -9.91
N GLN A 279 -25.01 17.72 -8.59
CA GLN A 279 -26.05 18.53 -7.98
C GLN A 279 -25.91 20.03 -8.31
N LEU A 280 -24.68 20.54 -8.39
CA LEU A 280 -24.40 21.95 -8.74
C LEU A 280 -24.66 22.23 -10.23
N GLU A 281 -24.40 21.25 -11.09
CA GLU A 281 -24.50 21.36 -12.55
C GLU A 281 -25.85 20.87 -13.09
N LYS A 282 -26.80 20.61 -12.18
CA LYS A 282 -28.12 20.07 -12.52
C LYS A 282 -28.85 20.96 -13.54
N GLY A 283 -29.22 20.36 -14.67
CA GLY A 283 -29.95 21.05 -15.76
C GLY A 283 -29.04 21.75 -16.78
N GLN A 284 -27.72 21.72 -16.59
CA GLN A 284 -26.77 22.15 -17.62
C GLN A 284 -26.65 21.06 -18.70
N LYS A 285 -26.61 21.48 -19.98
CA LYS A 285 -26.63 20.56 -21.12
C LYS A 285 -25.44 19.59 -21.13
N ASP A 286 -24.27 20.07 -20.73
CA ASP A 286 -23.01 19.31 -20.70
C ASP A 286 -22.48 19.18 -19.24
N GLY A 287 -23.39 19.23 -18.26
CA GLY A 287 -23.06 19.11 -16.84
C GLY A 287 -22.75 17.67 -16.42
N THR A 288 -22.14 17.53 -15.25
CA THR A 288 -21.84 16.24 -14.60
C THR A 288 -23.13 15.48 -14.30
N HIS A 289 -23.21 14.22 -14.72
CA HIS A 289 -24.39 13.37 -14.53
C HIS A 289 -24.41 12.72 -13.15
N GLY A 290 -23.23 12.46 -12.58
CA GLY A 290 -23.08 11.75 -11.32
C GLY A 290 -23.06 10.23 -11.51
N VAL A 291 -23.21 9.50 -10.40
CA VAL A 291 -23.22 8.03 -10.41
C VAL A 291 -24.58 7.53 -10.95
N PRO A 292 -24.63 6.80 -12.09
CA PRO A 292 -25.89 6.28 -12.63
C PRO A 292 -26.55 5.25 -11.72
N ALA A 293 -27.88 5.11 -11.80
CA ALA A 293 -28.64 4.17 -10.95
C ALA A 293 -28.26 2.68 -11.13
N ARG A 294 -27.62 2.31 -12.26
CA ARG A 294 -27.09 0.96 -12.49
C ARG A 294 -25.72 0.71 -11.87
N VAL A 295 -25.02 1.78 -11.46
CA VAL A 295 -23.70 1.69 -10.84
C VAL A 295 -23.87 1.61 -9.34
N LEU A 296 -23.39 0.52 -8.75
CA LEU A 296 -23.51 0.19 -7.34
C LEU A 296 -22.12 0.34 -6.69
N PRO A 297 -21.84 1.45 -5.98
CA PRO A 297 -20.58 1.63 -5.29
C PRO A 297 -20.40 0.61 -4.16
N VAL A 298 -19.25 -0.05 -4.15
CA VAL A 298 -18.87 -1.02 -3.14
C VAL A 298 -17.52 -0.67 -2.57
N SER A 299 -17.52 -0.21 -1.32
CA SER A 299 -16.29 0.00 -0.56
C SER A 299 -15.58 -1.32 -0.27
N LEU A 300 -14.28 -1.34 -0.52
CA LEU A 300 -13.36 -2.43 -0.20
C LEU A 300 -12.37 -1.96 0.88
N TRP A 301 -11.80 -2.93 1.62
CA TRP A 301 -10.68 -2.64 2.51
C TRP A 301 -9.50 -2.04 1.73
N HIS A 302 -9.23 -2.61 0.56
CA HIS A 302 -8.27 -2.08 -0.40
C HIS A 302 -8.77 -2.38 -1.81
N THR A 303 -8.59 -1.45 -2.75
CA THR A 303 -9.11 -1.54 -4.13
C THR A 303 -8.59 -2.76 -4.90
N SER A 304 -7.35 -3.18 -4.61
CA SER A 304 -6.72 -4.35 -5.23
C SER A 304 -6.97 -5.69 -4.50
N SER A 305 -7.87 -5.73 -3.50
CA SER A 305 -8.12 -6.92 -2.67
C SER A 305 -9.01 -8.00 -3.31
N THR A 306 -9.67 -7.68 -4.42
CA THR A 306 -10.47 -8.64 -5.21
C THR A 306 -9.77 -8.97 -6.52
N GLY A 307 -9.90 -10.21 -6.99
CA GLY A 307 -9.34 -10.66 -8.26
C GLY A 307 -10.35 -11.40 -9.14
N ILE A 308 -9.81 -12.06 -10.16
CA ILE A 308 -10.56 -12.74 -11.23
C ILE A 308 -11.65 -13.71 -10.72
N ASP A 309 -11.39 -14.42 -9.63
CA ASP A 309 -12.33 -15.36 -9.00
C ASP A 309 -13.60 -14.64 -8.52
N ILE A 310 -13.43 -13.48 -7.89
CA ILE A 310 -14.53 -12.65 -7.40
C ILE A 310 -15.20 -11.87 -8.54
N TRP A 311 -14.42 -11.38 -9.50
CA TRP A 311 -14.95 -10.60 -10.62
C TRP A 311 -15.80 -11.44 -11.58
N LEU A 312 -15.33 -12.63 -11.95
CA LEU A 312 -16.14 -13.56 -12.77
C LEU A 312 -17.35 -14.06 -11.99
N THR A 313 -17.22 -14.27 -10.67
CA THR A 313 -18.38 -14.59 -9.82
C THR A 313 -19.41 -13.46 -9.82
N ALA A 314 -19.00 -12.19 -9.78
CA ALA A 314 -19.92 -11.06 -9.84
C ALA A 314 -20.70 -11.05 -11.17
N VAL A 315 -20.03 -11.33 -12.29
CA VAL A 315 -20.69 -11.47 -13.60
C VAL A 315 -21.65 -12.66 -13.59
N ALA A 316 -21.24 -13.81 -13.04
CA ALA A 316 -22.11 -14.98 -12.87
C ALA A 316 -23.35 -14.69 -12.00
N TYR A 317 -23.26 -13.77 -11.03
CA TYR A 317 -24.38 -13.27 -10.24
C TYR A 317 -25.24 -12.20 -10.93
N GLY A 318 -24.92 -11.84 -12.19
CA GLY A 318 -25.72 -10.93 -13.00
C GLY A 318 -25.19 -9.49 -13.09
N ALA A 319 -23.96 -9.21 -12.62
CA ALA A 319 -23.32 -7.94 -12.93
C ALA A 319 -23.01 -7.89 -14.44
N ALA A 320 -23.46 -6.83 -15.12
CA ALA A 320 -23.04 -6.56 -16.49
C ALA A 320 -21.56 -6.18 -16.53
N GLN A 321 -21.08 -5.41 -15.54
CA GLN A 321 -19.71 -4.93 -15.49
C GLN A 321 -19.18 -4.86 -14.05
N VAL A 322 -17.87 -4.97 -13.91
CA VAL A 322 -17.14 -4.74 -12.65
C VAL A 322 -16.05 -3.71 -12.94
N TRP A 323 -16.16 -2.57 -12.28
CA TRP A 323 -15.20 -1.48 -12.40
C TRP A 323 -14.45 -1.31 -11.08
N VAL A 324 -13.15 -1.03 -11.16
CA VAL A 324 -12.33 -0.69 -9.98
C VAL A 324 -11.90 0.75 -10.12
N LEU A 325 -12.25 1.59 -9.15
CA LEU A 325 -11.79 2.96 -9.01
C LEU A 325 -10.49 2.97 -8.20
N LEU A 326 -9.39 3.33 -8.86
CA LEU A 326 -8.06 3.48 -8.29
C LEU A 326 -7.72 4.97 -8.18
N THR A 327 -7.09 5.37 -7.09
CA THR A 327 -6.65 6.75 -6.87
C THR A 327 -5.14 6.82 -6.70
N ASP A 328 -4.64 7.96 -6.23
CA ASP A 328 -3.26 8.16 -5.82
C ASP A 328 -2.92 7.55 -4.43
N GLU A 329 -3.88 6.88 -3.77
CA GLU A 329 -3.64 6.13 -2.52
C GLU A 329 -2.86 4.83 -2.78
N GLU A 330 -3.02 4.28 -3.98
CA GLU A 330 -2.48 2.97 -4.33
C GLU A 330 -1.11 3.02 -5.00
N ALA A 331 -0.32 1.97 -4.73
CA ALA A 331 0.98 1.82 -5.34
C ALA A 331 0.86 1.67 -6.87
N PRO A 332 1.70 2.34 -7.69
CA PRO A 332 1.58 2.31 -9.15
C PRO A 332 1.58 0.91 -9.76
N GLN A 333 2.35 -0.02 -9.19
CA GLN A 333 2.40 -1.41 -9.64
C GLN A 333 1.07 -2.17 -9.48
N TYR A 334 0.14 -1.69 -8.63
CA TYR A 334 -1.18 -2.28 -8.50
C TYR A 334 -2.04 -2.04 -9.73
N ALA A 335 -1.92 -0.88 -10.38
CA ALA A 335 -2.66 -0.57 -11.59
C ALA A 335 -2.33 -1.58 -12.71
N VAL A 336 -1.03 -1.84 -12.90
CA VAL A 336 -0.53 -2.81 -13.88
C VAL A 336 -1.06 -4.21 -13.56
N ALA A 337 -0.87 -4.68 -12.32
CA ALA A 337 -1.35 -6.00 -11.89
C ALA A 337 -2.86 -6.18 -12.06
N LEU A 338 -3.66 -5.16 -11.73
CA LEU A 338 -5.12 -5.21 -11.88
C LEU A 338 -5.53 -5.23 -13.35
N GLN A 339 -4.90 -4.41 -14.19
CA GLN A 339 -5.17 -4.39 -15.64
C GLN A 339 -4.84 -5.74 -16.29
N GLU A 340 -3.72 -6.36 -15.94
CA GLU A 340 -3.36 -7.69 -16.45
C GLU A 340 -4.38 -8.75 -16.03
N GLN A 341 -4.82 -8.76 -14.77
CA GLN A 341 -5.84 -9.70 -14.31
C GLN A 341 -7.21 -9.44 -14.97
N MET A 342 -7.59 -8.17 -15.16
CA MET A 342 -8.81 -7.79 -15.86
C MET A 342 -8.77 -8.21 -17.33
N ALA A 343 -7.62 -8.09 -18.00
CA ALA A 343 -7.44 -8.54 -19.38
C ALA A 343 -7.64 -10.05 -19.52
N VAL A 344 -7.13 -10.85 -18.58
CA VAL A 344 -7.38 -12.30 -18.54
C VAL A 344 -8.87 -12.60 -18.35
N ALA A 345 -9.52 -11.94 -17.39
CA ALA A 345 -10.95 -12.12 -17.14
C ALA A 345 -11.81 -11.71 -18.36
N GLN A 346 -11.46 -10.60 -19.01
CA GLN A 346 -12.12 -10.10 -20.21
C GLN A 346 -11.96 -11.08 -21.38
N ALA A 347 -10.75 -11.61 -21.59
CA ALA A 347 -10.47 -12.58 -22.65
C ALA A 347 -11.30 -13.86 -22.47
N ILE A 348 -11.51 -14.31 -21.24
CA ILE A 348 -12.40 -15.44 -20.92
C ILE A 348 -13.83 -15.14 -21.36
N LEU A 349 -14.41 -14.01 -20.93
CA LEU A 349 -15.80 -13.67 -21.26
C LEU A 349 -16.00 -13.46 -22.77
N SER A 350 -15.07 -12.76 -23.42
CA SER A 350 -15.09 -12.59 -24.88
C SER A 350 -14.95 -13.93 -25.61
N GLY A 351 -14.11 -14.84 -25.13
CA GLY A 351 -13.96 -16.20 -25.65
C GLY A 351 -15.21 -17.07 -25.50
N LEU A 352 -16.03 -16.81 -24.47
CA LEU A 352 -17.35 -17.44 -24.29
C LEU A 352 -18.47 -16.77 -25.11
N GLY A 353 -18.18 -15.64 -25.75
CA GLY A 353 -19.10 -14.93 -26.63
C GLY A 353 -19.90 -13.81 -25.97
N TYR A 354 -19.58 -13.43 -24.73
CA TYR A 354 -20.22 -12.29 -24.09
C TYR A 354 -19.74 -10.99 -24.75
N ALA A 355 -20.69 -10.18 -25.22
CA ALA A 355 -20.40 -8.89 -25.85
C ALA A 355 -20.12 -7.77 -24.83
N GLY A 356 -19.24 -6.83 -25.18
CA GLY A 356 -18.95 -5.62 -24.39
C GLY A 356 -17.70 -5.69 -23.51
N GLU A 357 -17.37 -4.56 -22.87
CA GLU A 357 -16.27 -4.42 -21.90
C GLU A 357 -16.83 -4.67 -20.48
N HIS A 358 -16.52 -5.83 -19.91
CA HIS A 358 -17.01 -6.27 -18.58
C HIS A 358 -16.13 -5.73 -17.46
N PHE A 359 -14.82 -5.59 -17.68
CA PHE A 359 -13.87 -5.21 -16.63
C PHE A 359 -13.15 -3.91 -16.99
N LYS A 360 -13.10 -2.97 -16.05
CA LYS A 360 -12.46 -1.67 -16.27
C LYS A 360 -11.76 -1.14 -15.03
N LEU A 361 -10.53 -0.65 -15.21
CA LEU A 361 -9.82 0.12 -14.21
C LEU A 361 -10.01 1.62 -14.48
N LEU A 362 -10.63 2.33 -13.55
CA LEU A 362 -10.84 3.77 -13.58
C LEU A 362 -9.78 4.43 -12.70
N GLN A 363 -8.87 5.21 -13.28
CA GLN A 363 -7.83 5.91 -12.52
C GLN A 363 -8.18 7.38 -12.37
N VAL A 364 -8.34 7.85 -11.13
CA VAL A 364 -8.81 9.20 -10.81
C VAL A 364 -7.99 9.75 -9.65
N ARG A 365 -7.24 10.84 -9.88
CA ARG A 365 -6.36 11.41 -8.85
C ARG A 365 -7.09 12.43 -7.99
N ASP A 366 -7.80 13.35 -8.62
CA ASP A 366 -8.47 14.46 -7.95
C ASP A 366 -9.64 15.02 -8.76
N ALA A 367 -10.16 16.15 -8.29
CA ALA A 367 -11.32 16.83 -8.87
C ALA A 367 -11.19 17.11 -10.38
N ARG A 368 -9.98 17.27 -10.92
CA ARG A 368 -9.73 17.53 -12.34
C ARG A 368 -10.08 16.34 -13.23
N ASP A 369 -10.04 15.14 -12.67
CA ASP A 369 -10.34 13.89 -13.38
C ASP A 369 -11.84 13.53 -13.32
N LEU A 370 -12.67 14.29 -12.58
CA LEU A 370 -14.10 14.02 -12.42
C LEU A 370 -14.89 14.00 -13.75
N PRO A 371 -14.66 14.91 -14.72
CA PRO A 371 -15.36 14.82 -16.01
C PRO A 371 -15.01 13.55 -16.80
N ALA A 372 -13.80 13.02 -16.63
CA ALA A 372 -13.42 11.75 -17.25
C ALA A 372 -14.08 10.57 -16.54
N LEU A 373 -14.14 10.59 -15.20
CA LEU A 373 -14.87 9.61 -14.41
C LEU A 373 -16.35 9.60 -14.77
N ASP A 374 -17.01 10.76 -14.81
CA ASP A 374 -18.43 10.90 -15.15
C ASP A 374 -18.75 10.22 -16.49
N ARG A 375 -18.00 10.56 -17.54
CA ARG A 375 -18.14 9.94 -18.87
C ARG A 375 -17.91 8.44 -18.84
N ALA A 376 -16.92 7.96 -18.09
CA ALA A 376 -16.65 6.54 -17.98
C ALA A 376 -17.80 5.79 -17.30
N LEU A 377 -18.46 6.41 -16.31
CA LEU A 377 -19.63 5.81 -15.64
C LEU A 377 -20.87 5.72 -16.53
N GLN A 378 -20.97 6.55 -17.58
CA GLN A 378 -22.05 6.50 -18.56
C GLN A 378 -21.86 5.42 -19.65
N ALA A 379 -20.84 4.58 -19.55
CA ALA A 379 -20.57 3.54 -20.55
C ALA A 379 -21.75 2.58 -20.75
N ALA A 380 -21.93 2.14 -22.00
CA ALA A 380 -22.96 1.18 -22.36
C ALA A 380 -22.78 -0.16 -21.61
N PRO A 381 -23.88 -0.87 -21.31
CA PRO A 381 -23.81 -2.15 -20.62
C PRO A 381 -23.14 -3.23 -21.47
N ALA A 382 -22.31 -4.06 -20.83
CA ALA A 382 -21.87 -5.32 -21.40
C ALA A 382 -22.92 -6.42 -21.15
N GLN A 383 -22.83 -7.51 -21.91
CA GLN A 383 -23.79 -8.61 -21.85
C GLN A 383 -23.58 -9.43 -20.58
N ALA A 384 -24.59 -9.48 -19.72
CA ALA A 384 -24.66 -10.36 -18.55
C ALA A 384 -25.21 -11.76 -18.94
N PRO A 385 -24.95 -12.81 -18.13
CA PRO A 385 -25.59 -14.12 -18.32
C PRO A 385 -27.11 -14.04 -18.11
N ALA A 386 -27.86 -14.83 -18.89
CA ALA A 386 -29.32 -14.84 -18.84
C ALA A 386 -29.87 -15.42 -17.53
N GLN A 387 -29.19 -16.42 -16.96
CA GLN A 387 -29.48 -16.98 -15.64
C GLN A 387 -28.36 -16.67 -14.66
N HIS A 388 -28.74 -16.35 -13.43
CA HIS A 388 -27.81 -15.96 -12.37
C HIS A 388 -27.40 -17.17 -11.53
N ALA A 389 -26.14 -17.19 -11.09
CA ALA A 389 -25.57 -18.31 -10.38
C ALA A 389 -26.09 -18.47 -8.94
N GLY A 390 -26.32 -19.73 -8.54
CA GLY A 390 -26.77 -20.09 -7.21
C GLY A 390 -25.65 -20.43 -6.21
N PHE A 391 -24.41 -20.67 -6.68
CA PHE A 391 -23.30 -21.10 -5.82
C PHE A 391 -22.88 -20.00 -4.81
N ALA A 392 -22.08 -20.39 -3.82
CA ALA A 392 -21.44 -19.48 -2.87
C ALA A 392 -19.92 -19.45 -3.11
N VAL A 393 -19.32 -18.27 -2.99
CA VAL A 393 -17.86 -18.10 -3.03
C VAL A 393 -17.21 -18.94 -1.93
N GLN A 394 -16.19 -19.69 -2.29
CA GLN A 394 -15.44 -20.55 -1.39
C GLN A 394 -14.18 -19.85 -0.88
N ALA A 395 -13.61 -20.36 0.21
CA ALA A 395 -12.33 -19.86 0.72
C ALA A 395 -11.15 -20.16 -0.23
N ASP A 396 -11.30 -21.17 -1.09
CA ASP A 396 -10.30 -21.53 -2.08
C ASP A 396 -10.55 -20.80 -3.41
N LYS A 397 -9.52 -20.11 -3.89
CA LYS A 397 -9.57 -19.31 -5.13
C LYS A 397 -9.91 -20.17 -6.34
N ARG A 398 -9.31 -21.37 -6.46
CA ARG A 398 -9.52 -22.23 -7.63
C ARG A 398 -10.93 -22.78 -7.67
N VAL A 399 -11.43 -23.25 -6.53
CA VAL A 399 -12.81 -23.76 -6.43
C VAL A 399 -13.82 -22.67 -6.79
N THR A 400 -13.63 -21.44 -6.30
CA THR A 400 -14.49 -20.30 -6.66
C THR A 400 -14.42 -20.01 -8.16
N LEU A 401 -13.22 -20.01 -8.74
CA LEU A 401 -13.02 -19.76 -10.16
C LEU A 401 -13.66 -20.86 -11.03
N GLU A 402 -13.52 -22.13 -10.67
CA GLU A 402 -14.17 -23.27 -11.34
C GLU A 402 -15.69 -23.12 -11.35
N LEU A 403 -16.30 -22.84 -10.19
CA LEU A 403 -17.75 -22.63 -10.09
C LEU A 403 -18.24 -21.46 -10.95
N ALA A 404 -17.49 -20.36 -11.00
CA ALA A 404 -17.82 -19.20 -11.83
C ALA A 404 -17.71 -19.54 -13.32
N LEU A 405 -16.64 -20.22 -13.73
CA LEU A 405 -16.40 -20.62 -15.11
C LEU A 405 -17.44 -21.62 -15.59
N ASP A 406 -17.75 -22.66 -14.81
CA ASP A 406 -18.77 -23.66 -15.15
C ASP A 406 -20.13 -23.00 -15.40
N HIS A 407 -20.52 -22.05 -14.55
CA HIS A 407 -21.77 -21.30 -14.73
C HIS A 407 -21.75 -20.43 -15.99
N LEU A 408 -20.68 -19.65 -16.20
CA LEU A 408 -20.55 -18.77 -17.36
C LEU A 408 -20.47 -19.57 -18.68
N MET A 409 -19.82 -20.73 -18.66
CA MET A 409 -19.78 -21.65 -19.81
C MET A 409 -21.16 -22.21 -20.14
N ALA A 410 -21.93 -22.62 -19.12
CA ALA A 410 -23.31 -23.10 -19.33
C ALA A 410 -24.25 -22.00 -19.86
N GLN A 411 -23.95 -20.73 -19.58
CA GLN A 411 -24.70 -19.57 -20.05
C GLN A 411 -24.06 -18.89 -21.27
N ALA A 412 -23.03 -19.50 -21.86
CA ALA A 412 -22.22 -18.88 -22.91
C ALA A 412 -23.04 -18.60 -24.19
N PRO A 413 -23.02 -17.37 -24.71
CA PRO A 413 -23.72 -17.04 -25.96
C PRO A 413 -23.28 -17.89 -27.16
N LEU A 414 -21.99 -18.23 -27.27
CA LEU A 414 -21.48 -19.05 -28.38
C LEU A 414 -21.95 -20.50 -28.35
N ALA A 415 -22.13 -21.09 -27.16
CA ALA A 415 -22.69 -22.43 -27.02
C ALA A 415 -24.18 -22.47 -27.39
N ASN A 416 -24.91 -21.40 -27.07
CA ASN A 416 -26.33 -21.26 -27.42
C ASN A 416 -26.58 -20.92 -28.90
N ALA A 417 -25.56 -20.46 -29.64
CA ALA A 417 -25.64 -20.22 -31.08
C ALA A 417 -25.49 -21.50 -31.94
N THR A 418 -24.96 -22.59 -31.37
CA THR A 418 -24.63 -23.83 -32.09
C THR A 418 -25.52 -25.03 -31.75
N ALA A 419 -26.48 -24.90 -30.83
CA ALA A 419 -27.44 -25.96 -30.52
C ALA A 419 -28.68 -25.89 -31.43
N PRO A 420 -28.88 -26.81 -32.39
CA PRO A 420 -30.20 -26.94 -33.02
C PRO A 420 -31.19 -27.43 -31.97
N ARG A 421 -32.24 -26.65 -31.71
CA ARG A 421 -33.43 -27.13 -30.99
C ARG A 421 -34.16 -28.13 -31.87
N GLN A 422 -33.73 -29.39 -31.88
CA GLN A 422 -34.56 -30.51 -32.28
C GLN A 422 -34.55 -31.57 -31.18
N SER A 423 -35.71 -31.66 -30.53
CA SER A 423 -36.18 -32.85 -29.82
C SER A 423 -35.97 -34.09 -30.70
N LEU A 424 -34.96 -34.88 -30.38
CA LEU A 424 -34.75 -36.23 -30.94
C LEU A 424 -35.08 -37.28 -29.88
N LEU A 425 -36.30 -37.24 -29.35
CA LEU A 425 -36.92 -38.36 -28.64
C LEU A 425 -38.41 -38.43 -28.99
N SER A 426 -38.71 -38.53 -30.28
CA SER A 426 -40.01 -38.98 -30.78
C SER A 426 -39.84 -39.52 -32.20
N GLY A 427 -39.41 -40.77 -32.30
CA GLY A 427 -39.32 -41.45 -33.58
C GLY A 427 -38.21 -42.48 -33.61
N LEU A 428 -38.48 -43.66 -33.05
CA LEU A 428 -38.24 -44.99 -33.62
C LEU A 428 -38.44 -46.05 -32.53
N THR A 429 -39.54 -46.79 -32.70
CA THR A 429 -39.83 -48.20 -32.30
C THR A 429 -39.35 -48.72 -30.95
#